data_AF-A0AAU8FI14-F1
#
_entry.id   AF-A0AAU8FI14-F1
#
_cell.length_a   1.000
_cell.length_b   1.000
_cell.length_c   1.000
_cell.angle_alpha   90.00
_cell.angle_beta   90.00
_cell.angle_gamma   90.00
#
_symmetry.space_group_name_H-M   'P 1'
#
loop_
_entity.id
_entity.type
_entity.pdbx_description
1 polymer ?
#
loop_
_entity_poly.entity_id
_entity_poly.type
_entity_poly.pdbx_seq_one_letter_code
_entity_poly.pdbx_strand_id
1 'polypeptide(L)'
;MAVRSFLQIWHVGRMSHVSLMPDGQQPWGVTGEQATGSDVFAHGSDGRLTFVPASKPRQIGTDEIPALLEDFRWAFQNAAEAGFDGIELHAANGYLFEQFMNSTLNTRTDRYGGQTLENRTRFLLEVVDIAGEILGADKIGVRLSPFGHYNSIPADPHAGETFFYLSGELDRRGIAYLHLLYQLMPAGNMEEVTKFEETNLPDYFVKKVRDEFRGAIIWCGSFDKETAERALATGMVDLIAFGRPFIGNPDLVARLRNNWPLTVADRSVYYTRNGETGFTDFPNFAPPGYGGPLTAGGRTINVQFLKLV
;
A
#
# COMPACT_ATOMS: atom_id res chain seq x y z
N MET A 1 -24.87 -1.22 -7.91
CA MET A 1 -23.52 -1.02 -8.48
C MET A 1 -22.69 -2.23 -8.10
N ALA A 2 -21.88 -2.75 -9.02
CA ALA A 2 -20.93 -3.82 -8.68
C ALA A 2 -19.88 -3.28 -7.70
N VAL A 3 -19.62 -4.02 -6.63
CA VAL A 3 -18.45 -3.80 -5.77
C VAL A 3 -17.25 -4.36 -6.54
N ARG A 4 -16.13 -3.63 -6.53
CA ARG A 4 -14.86 -4.14 -7.03
C ARG A 4 -13.92 -4.33 -5.86
N SER A 5 -13.10 -5.37 -5.89
CA SER A 5 -12.11 -5.64 -4.86
C SER A 5 -10.78 -6.02 -5.49
N PHE A 6 -9.71 -5.40 -4.99
CA PHE A 6 -8.35 -5.69 -5.40
C PHE A 6 -7.60 -6.31 -4.22
N LEU A 7 -6.88 -7.41 -4.47
CA LEU A 7 -6.06 -8.06 -3.44
C LEU A 7 -4.68 -7.41 -3.38
N GLN A 8 -4.29 -6.89 -2.22
CA GLN A 8 -2.93 -6.39 -2.04
C GLN A 8 -1.95 -7.57 -1.84
N ILE A 9 -0.98 -7.71 -2.74
CA ILE A 9 0.03 -8.77 -2.74
C ILE A 9 1.27 -8.27 -2.02
N TRP A 10 1.72 -9.02 -1.02
CA TRP A 10 2.68 -8.53 -0.03
C TRP A 10 3.79 -9.54 0.24
N HIS A 11 5.03 -9.04 0.24
CA HIS A 11 6.20 -9.76 0.73
C HIS A 11 7.02 -8.83 1.64
N VAL A 12 7.18 -9.20 2.90
CA VAL A 12 7.75 -8.31 3.93
C VAL A 12 9.25 -8.06 3.82
N GLY A 13 9.97 -8.98 3.16
CA GLY A 13 11.43 -8.90 3.06
C GLY A 13 12.06 -8.89 4.45
N ARG A 14 12.99 -7.96 4.69
CA ARG A 14 13.72 -7.91 5.98
C ARG A 14 12.85 -7.57 7.20
N MET A 15 11.59 -7.16 7.00
CA MET A 15 10.63 -6.89 8.06
C MET A 15 9.94 -8.18 8.54
N SER A 16 10.73 -9.14 8.99
CA SER A 16 10.26 -10.38 9.60
C SER A 16 11.18 -10.82 10.74
N HIS A 17 10.83 -11.93 11.38
CA HIS A 17 11.58 -12.51 12.48
C HIS A 17 11.73 -14.01 12.26
N VAL A 18 12.84 -14.60 12.71
CA VAL A 18 13.12 -16.05 12.56
C VAL A 18 11.99 -16.92 13.12
N SER A 19 11.27 -16.46 14.15
CA SER A 19 10.15 -17.21 14.73
C SER A 19 8.90 -17.29 13.85
N LEU A 20 8.83 -16.50 12.78
CA LEU A 20 7.78 -16.56 11.76
C LEU A 20 8.20 -17.34 10.51
N MET A 21 9.50 -17.65 10.39
CA MET A 21 10.04 -18.29 9.20
C MET A 21 9.96 -19.82 9.34
N PRO A 22 9.73 -20.55 8.23
CA PRO A 22 9.84 -22.00 8.22
C PRO A 22 11.17 -22.46 8.80
N ASP A 23 11.13 -23.42 9.72
CA ASP A 23 12.30 -24.01 10.39
C ASP A 23 13.25 -23.00 11.07
N GLY A 24 12.76 -21.80 11.43
CA GLY A 24 13.58 -20.78 12.07
C GLY A 24 14.61 -20.13 11.14
N GLN A 25 14.43 -20.25 9.82
CA GLN A 25 15.35 -19.67 8.84
C GLN A 25 15.43 -18.15 8.96
N GLN A 26 16.52 -17.56 8.45
CA GLN A 26 16.63 -16.11 8.37
C GLN A 26 15.59 -15.56 7.39
N PRO A 27 14.92 -14.44 7.73
CA PRO A 27 14.13 -13.68 6.77
C PRO A 27 14.91 -13.36 5.51
N TRP A 28 14.20 -13.26 4.39
CA TRP A 28 14.81 -12.84 3.13
C TRP A 28 14.94 -11.32 3.07
N GLY A 29 16.03 -10.82 2.51
CA GLY A 29 16.24 -9.39 2.29
C GLY A 29 16.99 -9.12 0.99
N VAL A 30 16.97 -7.85 0.57
CA VAL A 30 17.78 -7.38 -0.56
C VAL A 30 19.28 -7.47 -0.28
N THR A 31 19.66 -7.29 1.00
CA THR A 31 21.00 -7.44 1.58
C THR A 31 20.91 -8.15 2.94
N GLY A 32 22.05 -8.36 3.61
CA GLY A 32 22.11 -8.87 4.98
C GLY A 32 21.93 -7.81 6.08
N GLU A 33 21.52 -6.59 5.73
CA GLU A 33 21.34 -5.48 6.67
C GLU A 33 20.02 -5.61 7.44
N GLN A 34 20.12 -5.72 8.76
CA GLN A 34 18.97 -5.75 9.67
C GLN A 34 18.27 -4.38 9.70
N ALA A 35 16.94 -4.37 9.77
CA ALA A 35 16.15 -3.16 10.00
C ALA A 35 16.27 -2.68 11.46
N THR A 36 17.44 -2.16 11.85
CA THR A 36 17.65 -1.64 13.20
C THR A 36 16.77 -0.41 13.42
N GLY A 37 15.95 -0.42 14.48
CA GLY A 37 14.99 0.66 14.79
C GLY A 37 13.55 0.40 14.36
N SER A 38 13.23 -0.82 13.90
CA SER A 38 11.86 -1.25 13.64
C SER A 38 11.59 -2.63 14.22
N ASP A 39 10.45 -2.78 14.88
CA ASP A 39 9.95 -4.05 15.38
C ASP A 39 8.95 -4.69 14.42
N VAL A 40 8.80 -6.00 14.53
CA VAL A 40 7.79 -6.80 13.84
C VAL A 40 6.95 -7.53 14.87
N PHE A 41 5.73 -7.86 14.48
CA PHE A 41 4.83 -8.61 15.34
C PHE A 41 5.10 -10.12 15.17
N ALA A 42 5.80 -10.72 16.13
CA ALA A 42 6.28 -12.10 16.06
C ALA A 42 6.29 -12.79 17.43
N HIS A 43 6.65 -14.07 17.47
CA HIS A 43 6.78 -14.79 18.75
C HIS A 43 8.01 -14.30 19.50
N GLY A 44 7.79 -13.74 20.69
CA GLY A 44 8.83 -13.37 21.64
C GLY A 44 9.44 -14.57 22.34
N SER A 45 10.37 -14.31 23.27
CA SER A 45 11.11 -15.35 24.00
C SER A 45 10.23 -16.23 24.89
N ASP A 46 9.05 -15.75 25.28
CA ASP A 46 8.03 -16.51 26.02
C ASP A 46 7.06 -17.27 25.10
N GLY A 47 7.29 -17.25 23.78
CA GLY A 47 6.46 -17.87 22.76
C GLY A 47 5.20 -17.08 22.39
N ARG A 48 4.91 -15.95 23.04
CA ARG A 48 3.71 -15.14 22.77
C ARG A 48 3.95 -14.15 21.64
N LEU A 49 2.89 -13.84 20.89
CA LEU A 49 2.93 -12.82 19.85
C LEU A 49 2.98 -11.42 20.47
N THR A 50 4.07 -10.71 20.19
CA THR A 50 4.36 -9.34 20.64
C THR A 50 5.22 -8.63 19.60
N PHE A 51 5.40 -7.32 19.75
CA PHE A 51 6.42 -6.60 19.00
C PHE A 51 7.81 -6.99 19.50
N VAL A 52 8.67 -7.38 18.57
CA VAL A 52 10.08 -7.72 18.80
C VAL A 52 10.93 -7.16 17.66
N PRO A 53 12.22 -6.87 17.88
CA PRO A 53 13.11 -6.39 16.82
C PRO A 53 13.13 -7.34 15.61
N ALA A 54 13.08 -6.79 14.39
CA ALA A 54 13.22 -7.58 13.18
C ALA A 54 14.53 -8.38 13.18
N SER A 55 14.53 -9.63 12.74
CA SER A 55 15.75 -10.44 12.68
C SER A 55 16.69 -9.99 11.57
N LYS A 56 17.99 -10.31 11.69
CA LYS A 56 18.94 -10.09 10.59
C LYS A 56 18.56 -10.95 9.38
N PRO A 57 18.29 -10.34 8.20
CA PRO A 57 17.93 -11.09 7.01
C PRO A 57 19.15 -11.75 6.37
N ARG A 58 18.89 -12.70 5.47
CA ARG A 58 19.84 -13.19 4.47
C ARG A 58 19.52 -12.54 3.12
N GLN A 59 20.56 -12.13 2.41
CA GLN A 59 20.42 -11.68 1.03
C GLN A 59 19.88 -12.81 0.13
N ILE A 60 18.81 -12.54 -0.63
CA ILE A 60 18.29 -13.45 -1.66
C ILE A 60 19.35 -13.61 -2.77
N GLY A 61 19.72 -14.83 -3.13
CA GLY A 61 20.63 -15.14 -4.22
C GLY A 61 20.05 -14.74 -5.58
N THR A 62 20.90 -14.39 -6.54
CA THR A 62 20.44 -14.06 -7.91
C THR A 62 19.69 -15.23 -8.55
N ASP A 63 20.14 -16.45 -8.25
CA ASP A 63 19.58 -17.73 -8.66
C ASP A 63 18.31 -18.14 -7.91
N GLU A 64 18.03 -17.51 -6.75
CA GLU A 64 16.80 -17.72 -5.98
C GLU A 64 15.63 -16.83 -6.46
N ILE A 65 15.92 -15.70 -7.12
CA ILE A 65 14.88 -14.77 -7.60
C ILE A 65 13.91 -15.42 -8.59
N PRO A 66 14.33 -16.27 -9.56
CA PRO A 66 13.38 -16.98 -10.41
C PRO A 66 12.34 -17.80 -9.64
N ALA A 67 12.73 -18.46 -8.55
CA ALA A 67 11.78 -19.21 -7.72
C ALA A 67 10.80 -18.25 -7.01
N LEU A 68 11.28 -17.12 -6.49
CA LEU A 68 10.43 -16.10 -5.89
C LEU A 68 9.44 -15.49 -6.89
N LEU A 69 9.85 -15.30 -8.16
CA LEU A 69 8.95 -14.86 -9.21
C LEU A 69 7.82 -15.86 -9.46
N GLU A 70 8.08 -17.16 -9.33
CA GLU A 70 7.03 -18.18 -9.40
C GLU A 70 6.10 -18.19 -8.19
N ASP A 71 6.58 -17.85 -6.99
CA ASP A 71 5.70 -17.64 -5.83
C ASP A 71 4.70 -16.50 -6.09
N PHE A 72 5.15 -15.40 -6.72
CA PHE A 72 4.25 -14.33 -7.17
C PHE A 72 3.28 -14.80 -8.25
N ARG A 73 3.74 -15.62 -9.20
CA ARG A 73 2.88 -16.23 -10.24
C ARG A 73 1.72 -17.00 -9.59
N TRP A 74 2.04 -17.86 -8.62
CA TRP A 74 1.02 -18.60 -7.86
C TRP A 74 0.08 -17.67 -7.09
N ALA A 75 0.59 -16.62 -6.46
CA ALA A 75 -0.24 -15.64 -5.77
C ALA A 75 -1.26 -14.96 -6.71
N PHE A 76 -0.86 -14.61 -7.93
CA PHE A 76 -1.77 -13.99 -8.92
C PHE A 76 -2.81 -14.98 -9.47
N GLN A 77 -2.42 -16.24 -9.69
CA GLN A 77 -3.36 -17.30 -10.07
C GLN A 77 -4.42 -17.51 -8.98
N ASN A 78 -3.99 -17.55 -7.71
CA ASN A 78 -4.90 -17.66 -6.58
C ASN A 78 -5.82 -16.44 -6.45
N ALA A 79 -5.31 -15.23 -6.71
CA ALA A 79 -6.13 -14.01 -6.71
C ALA A 79 -7.22 -14.06 -7.81
N ALA A 80 -6.87 -14.55 -9.00
CA ALA A 80 -7.81 -14.74 -10.10
C ALA A 80 -8.89 -15.78 -9.75
N GLU A 81 -8.48 -16.93 -9.20
CA GLU A 81 -9.38 -18.02 -8.82
C GLU A 81 -10.33 -17.59 -7.69
N ALA A 82 -9.84 -16.79 -6.73
CA ALA A 82 -10.65 -16.22 -5.66
C ALA A 82 -11.65 -15.16 -6.14
N GLY A 83 -11.57 -14.73 -7.41
CA GLY A 83 -12.54 -13.80 -8.01
C GLY A 83 -12.29 -12.32 -7.71
N PHE A 84 -11.05 -11.93 -7.35
CA PHE A 84 -10.70 -10.51 -7.24
C PHE A 84 -10.73 -9.84 -8.62
N ASP A 85 -11.17 -8.57 -8.65
CA ASP A 85 -11.20 -7.76 -9.89
C ASP A 85 -9.80 -7.35 -10.36
N GLY A 86 -8.81 -7.44 -9.48
CA GLY A 86 -7.41 -7.16 -9.76
C GLY A 86 -6.53 -7.32 -8.52
N ILE A 87 -5.29 -6.88 -8.64
CA ILE A 87 -4.30 -6.93 -7.55
C ILE A 87 -3.63 -5.57 -7.36
N GLU A 88 -3.15 -5.31 -6.16
CA GLU A 88 -2.26 -4.20 -5.86
C GLU A 88 -0.92 -4.73 -5.37
N LEU A 89 0.18 -4.47 -6.07
CA LEU A 89 1.51 -4.82 -5.60
C LEU A 89 1.93 -3.85 -4.48
N HIS A 90 2.25 -4.39 -3.30
CA HIS A 90 2.69 -3.57 -2.16
C HIS A 90 4.18 -3.20 -2.29
N ALA A 91 4.48 -2.16 -3.07
CA ALA A 91 5.82 -1.62 -3.27
C ALA A 91 6.12 -0.36 -2.45
N ALA A 92 5.68 -0.39 -1.19
CA ALA A 92 5.71 0.74 -0.25
C ALA A 92 6.01 0.25 1.18
N ASN A 93 6.11 1.20 2.11
CA ASN A 93 6.22 1.01 3.55
C ASN A 93 7.37 0.08 3.99
N GLY A 94 8.48 0.14 3.26
CA GLY A 94 9.72 -0.55 3.54
C GLY A 94 9.70 -2.06 3.37
N TYR A 95 8.77 -2.57 2.58
CA TYR A 95 8.70 -4.00 2.24
C TYR A 95 9.52 -4.35 1.00
N LEU A 96 9.51 -5.61 0.59
CA LEU A 96 10.55 -6.19 -0.28
C LEU A 96 10.81 -5.37 -1.55
N PHE A 97 9.78 -4.97 -2.30
CA PHE A 97 9.98 -4.18 -3.52
C PHE A 97 10.65 -2.83 -3.24
N GLU A 98 10.24 -2.11 -2.19
CA GLU A 98 10.88 -0.84 -1.83
C GLU A 98 12.31 -1.06 -1.32
N GLN A 99 12.58 -2.18 -0.65
CA GLN A 99 13.94 -2.57 -0.28
C GLN A 99 14.82 -2.76 -1.52
N PHE A 100 14.31 -3.39 -2.59
CA PHE A 100 15.02 -3.48 -3.88
C PHE A 100 15.19 -2.11 -4.55
N MET A 101 14.19 -1.24 -4.50
CA MET A 101 14.23 0.06 -5.19
C MET A 101 15.12 1.10 -4.49
N ASN A 102 15.37 0.97 -3.18
CA ASN A 102 16.16 1.93 -2.41
C ASN A 102 17.65 1.81 -2.72
N SER A 103 18.26 2.87 -3.29
CA SER A 103 19.65 2.84 -3.76
C SER A 103 20.69 2.77 -2.64
N THR A 104 20.35 3.21 -1.43
CA THR A 104 21.21 3.16 -0.25
C THR A 104 21.21 1.76 0.37
N LEU A 105 20.04 1.13 0.45
CA LEU A 105 19.88 -0.21 1.06
C LEU A 105 20.29 -1.33 0.10
N ASN A 106 19.94 -1.21 -1.18
CA ASN A 106 20.23 -2.22 -2.18
C ASN A 106 21.69 -2.09 -2.69
N THR A 107 22.62 -2.67 -1.94
CA THR A 107 24.04 -2.68 -2.28
C THR A 107 24.47 -3.87 -3.15
N ARG A 108 23.51 -4.63 -3.71
CA ARG A 108 23.84 -5.79 -4.57
C ARG A 108 24.61 -5.33 -5.80
N THR A 109 25.42 -6.22 -6.37
CA THR A 109 26.24 -5.97 -7.57
C THR A 109 25.77 -6.75 -8.80
N ASP A 110 24.69 -7.51 -8.67
CA ASP A 110 24.09 -8.29 -9.74
C ASP A 110 23.07 -7.46 -10.55
N ARG A 111 22.32 -8.11 -11.45
CA ARG A 111 21.30 -7.46 -12.29
C ARG A 111 20.14 -6.84 -11.52
N TYR A 112 20.07 -7.03 -10.20
CA TYR A 112 19.04 -6.46 -9.32
C TYR A 112 19.62 -5.44 -8.33
N GLY A 113 20.82 -4.92 -8.56
CA GLY A 113 21.48 -3.94 -7.69
C GLY A 113 20.91 -2.52 -7.70
N GLY A 114 21.21 -1.75 -6.65
CA GLY A 114 20.71 -0.39 -6.43
C GLY A 114 21.33 0.70 -7.31
N GLN A 115 22.40 0.40 -8.04
CA GLN A 115 23.28 1.41 -8.65
C GLN A 115 22.65 2.08 -9.88
N THR A 116 21.78 1.37 -10.62
CA THR A 116 21.08 1.91 -11.79
C THR A 116 19.58 1.88 -11.58
N LEU A 117 18.88 2.81 -12.24
CA LEU A 117 17.41 2.88 -12.22
C LEU A 117 16.79 1.56 -12.70
N GLU A 118 17.33 1.01 -13.78
CA GLU A 118 16.89 -0.24 -14.37
C GLU A 118 17.04 -1.40 -13.37
N ASN A 119 18.21 -1.59 -12.76
CA ASN A 119 18.45 -2.76 -11.91
C ASN A 119 17.62 -2.73 -10.62
N ARG A 120 17.48 -1.57 -9.98
CA ARG A 120 16.74 -1.47 -8.69
C ARG A 120 15.23 -1.56 -8.85
N THR A 121 14.72 -1.23 -10.02
CA THR A 121 13.28 -1.39 -10.35
C THR A 121 12.97 -2.72 -11.03
N ARG A 122 14.00 -3.42 -11.53
CA ARG A 122 13.86 -4.66 -12.31
C ARG A 122 12.96 -5.70 -11.65
N PHE A 123 13.18 -5.98 -10.36
CA PHE A 123 12.43 -7.02 -9.67
C PHE A 123 10.92 -6.71 -9.63
N LEU A 124 10.54 -5.47 -9.32
CA LEU A 124 9.14 -5.04 -9.35
C LEU A 124 8.56 -5.13 -10.77
N LEU A 125 9.31 -4.69 -11.78
CA LEU A 125 8.86 -4.70 -13.17
C LEU A 125 8.67 -6.12 -13.72
N GLU A 126 9.57 -7.06 -13.38
CA GLU A 126 9.41 -8.48 -13.72
C GLU A 126 8.14 -9.07 -13.07
N VAL A 127 7.86 -8.71 -11.81
CA VAL A 127 6.61 -9.13 -11.13
C VAL A 127 5.36 -8.51 -11.77
N VAL A 128 5.42 -7.24 -12.19
CA VAL A 128 4.33 -6.58 -12.93
C VAL A 128 4.09 -7.29 -14.27
N ASP A 129 5.15 -7.65 -14.98
CA ASP A 129 5.05 -8.34 -16.27
C ASP A 129 4.37 -9.72 -16.09
N ILE A 130 4.74 -10.48 -15.07
CA ILE A 130 4.09 -11.77 -14.71
C ILE A 130 2.61 -11.57 -14.35
N ALA A 131 2.29 -10.56 -13.54
CA ALA A 131 0.89 -10.24 -13.22
C ALA A 131 0.09 -9.87 -14.48
N GLY A 132 0.72 -9.16 -15.42
CA GLY A 132 0.14 -8.76 -16.70
C GLY A 132 -0.21 -9.95 -17.59
N GLU A 133 0.67 -10.96 -17.64
CA GLU A 133 0.43 -12.22 -18.35
C GLU A 133 -0.79 -12.99 -17.81
N ILE A 134 -1.02 -12.94 -16.49
CA ILE A 134 -2.07 -13.73 -15.83
C ILE A 134 -3.41 -13.00 -15.80
N LEU A 135 -3.41 -11.74 -15.39
CA LEU A 135 -4.62 -10.99 -15.06
C LEU A 135 -5.04 -10.01 -16.16
N GLY A 136 -4.07 -9.52 -16.93
CA GLY A 136 -4.16 -8.31 -17.74
C GLY A 136 -3.64 -7.08 -16.99
N ALA A 137 -2.89 -6.23 -17.67
CA ALA A 137 -2.22 -5.07 -17.07
C ALA A 137 -3.22 -4.06 -16.45
N ASP A 138 -4.39 -3.91 -17.06
CA ASP A 138 -5.48 -3.04 -16.62
C ASP A 138 -6.16 -3.46 -15.30
N LYS A 139 -5.67 -4.55 -14.69
CA LYS A 139 -6.08 -5.04 -13.36
C LYS A 139 -4.97 -4.98 -12.32
N ILE A 140 -3.87 -4.29 -12.63
CA ILE A 140 -2.70 -4.18 -11.74
C ILE A 140 -2.62 -2.77 -11.19
N GLY A 141 -2.65 -2.66 -9.87
CA GLY A 141 -2.24 -1.47 -9.13
C GLY A 141 -0.82 -1.63 -8.57
N VAL A 142 -0.11 -0.52 -8.40
CA VAL A 142 1.16 -0.50 -7.65
C VAL A 142 1.11 0.59 -6.59
N ARG A 143 1.34 0.20 -5.33
CA ARG A 143 1.38 1.14 -4.20
C ARG A 143 2.81 1.53 -3.86
N LEU A 144 3.07 2.83 -3.69
CA LEU A 144 4.40 3.43 -3.49
C LEU A 144 4.40 4.41 -2.31
N SER A 145 5.53 4.52 -1.60
CA SER A 145 5.76 5.48 -0.51
C SER A 145 7.02 6.32 -0.72
N PRO A 146 7.04 7.23 -1.70
CA PRO A 146 8.23 8.01 -2.02
C PRO A 146 8.77 8.78 -0.82
N PHE A 147 10.08 8.76 -0.61
CA PHE A 147 10.75 9.45 0.51
C PHE A 147 10.34 8.94 1.91
N GLY A 148 9.59 7.84 2.00
CA GLY A 148 9.22 7.23 3.28
C GLY A 148 10.41 6.62 4.02
N HIS A 149 10.38 6.72 5.35
CA HIS A 149 11.39 6.13 6.26
C HIS A 149 10.81 5.05 7.18
N TYR A 150 9.56 4.67 6.95
CA TYR A 150 8.90 3.60 7.71
C TYR A 150 9.67 2.28 7.57
N ASN A 151 9.63 1.44 8.60
CA ASN A 151 10.33 0.14 8.60
C ASN A 151 11.86 0.26 8.35
N SER A 152 12.48 1.27 8.94
CA SER A 152 13.91 1.57 8.86
C SER A 152 14.44 1.71 7.43
N ILE A 153 13.62 2.16 6.48
CA ILE A 153 14.11 2.48 5.14
C ILE A 153 15.05 3.70 5.21
N PRO A 154 16.31 3.56 4.78
CA PRO A 154 17.26 4.66 4.84
C PRO A 154 16.90 5.74 3.81
N ALA A 155 17.37 6.96 4.06
CA ALA A 155 17.28 8.02 3.06
C ALA A 155 17.97 7.60 1.77
N ASP A 156 17.29 7.87 0.66
CA ASP A 156 17.75 7.53 -0.68
C ASP A 156 17.95 8.84 -1.48
N PRO A 157 19.21 9.22 -1.77
CA PRO A 157 19.49 10.44 -2.53
C PRO A 157 18.97 10.38 -3.97
N HIS A 158 18.64 9.19 -4.48
CA HIS A 158 18.13 8.94 -5.82
C HIS A 158 16.64 8.59 -5.84
N ALA A 159 15.91 8.72 -4.72
CA ALA A 159 14.49 8.35 -4.63
C ALA A 159 13.64 8.99 -5.75
N GLY A 160 13.77 10.31 -5.95
CA GLY A 160 12.98 11.03 -6.96
C GLY A 160 13.16 10.44 -8.36
N GLU A 161 14.41 10.24 -8.79
CA GLU A 161 14.73 9.63 -10.09
C GLU A 161 14.18 8.21 -10.22
N THR A 162 14.27 7.41 -9.15
CA THR A 162 13.73 6.04 -9.10
C THR A 162 12.23 6.02 -9.35
N PHE A 163 11.47 6.85 -8.64
CA PHE A 163 10.02 6.88 -8.79
C PHE A 163 9.58 7.47 -10.14
N PHE A 164 10.31 8.43 -10.71
CA PHE A 164 10.00 8.94 -12.05
C PHE A 164 10.24 7.90 -13.14
N TYR A 165 11.39 7.21 -13.09
CA TYR A 165 11.68 6.12 -14.02
C TYR A 165 10.65 4.99 -13.92
N LEU A 166 10.34 4.57 -12.68
CA LEU A 166 9.33 3.54 -12.44
C LEU A 166 7.96 3.96 -12.95
N SER A 167 7.55 5.21 -12.74
CA SER A 167 6.24 5.72 -13.21
C SER A 167 6.13 5.61 -14.74
N GLY A 168 7.19 5.97 -15.48
CA GLY A 168 7.22 5.82 -16.94
C GLY A 168 7.24 4.36 -17.40
N GLU A 169 7.95 3.48 -16.70
CA GLU A 169 7.95 2.03 -17.00
C GLU A 169 6.60 1.36 -16.75
N LEU A 170 5.89 1.78 -15.70
CA LEU A 170 4.55 1.30 -15.36
C LEU A 170 3.49 1.88 -16.32
N ASP A 171 3.65 3.11 -16.79
CA ASP A 171 2.82 3.70 -17.85
C ASP A 171 2.93 2.92 -19.17
N ARG A 172 4.17 2.57 -19.58
CA ARG A 172 4.43 1.78 -20.79
C ARG A 172 3.76 0.41 -20.74
N ARG A 173 3.65 -0.17 -19.54
CA ARG A 173 2.97 -1.45 -19.29
C ARG A 173 1.44 -1.32 -19.25
N GLY A 174 0.92 -0.10 -19.13
CA GLY A 174 -0.52 0.16 -19.12
C GLY A 174 -1.20 -0.38 -17.85
N ILE A 175 -0.53 -0.31 -16.70
CA ILE A 175 -1.14 -0.75 -15.43
C ILE A 175 -2.37 0.09 -15.08
N ALA A 176 -3.28 -0.47 -14.27
CA ALA A 176 -4.53 0.18 -13.89
C ALA A 176 -4.30 1.51 -13.15
N TYR A 177 -3.44 1.50 -12.13
CA TYR A 177 -3.22 2.69 -11.30
C TYR A 177 -1.88 2.70 -10.53
N LEU A 178 -1.44 3.91 -10.17
CA LEU A 178 -0.45 4.16 -9.13
C LEU A 178 -1.13 4.63 -7.86
N HIS A 179 -0.78 4.06 -6.71
CA HIS A 179 -1.30 4.44 -5.41
C HIS A 179 -0.18 5.02 -4.55
N LEU A 180 -0.19 6.34 -4.37
CA LEU A 180 0.84 7.07 -3.65
C LEU A 180 0.42 7.30 -2.20
N LEU A 181 1.31 6.99 -1.28
CA LEU A 181 1.29 7.53 0.08
C LEU A 181 1.66 9.01 0.00
N TYR A 182 0.65 9.86 -0.13
CA TYR A 182 0.81 11.30 -0.34
C TYR A 182 1.23 12.02 0.93
N GLN A 183 0.64 11.68 2.07
CA GLN A 183 1.16 12.09 3.37
C GLN A 183 1.99 10.96 3.95
N LEU A 184 3.27 11.22 4.17
CA LEU A 184 4.23 10.20 4.57
C LEU A 184 3.90 9.63 5.95
N MET A 185 4.21 8.35 6.10
CA MET A 185 4.24 7.72 7.40
C MET A 185 5.42 8.25 8.21
N PRO A 186 5.27 8.33 9.54
CA PRO A 186 6.39 8.65 10.43
C PRO A 186 7.53 7.62 10.29
N ALA A 187 8.76 8.05 10.57
CA ALA A 187 9.90 7.14 10.66
C ALA A 187 9.74 6.17 11.86
N GLY A 188 10.27 4.95 11.74
CA GLY A 188 10.19 3.91 12.78
C GLY A 188 8.87 3.13 12.75
N ASN A 189 8.37 2.73 13.93
CA ASN A 189 7.16 1.93 14.11
C ASN A 189 5.95 2.75 14.58
N MET A 190 4.75 2.34 14.14
CA MET A 190 3.46 3.00 14.47
C MET A 190 3.12 3.08 15.97
N GLU A 191 3.76 2.27 16.82
CA GLU A 191 3.52 2.26 18.27
C GLU A 191 4.20 3.41 19.02
N GLU A 192 5.33 3.92 18.53
CA GLU A 192 6.12 4.93 19.24
C GLU A 192 5.81 6.37 18.78
N VAL A 193 5.01 6.53 17.73
CA VAL A 193 4.78 7.83 17.10
C VAL A 193 3.70 8.60 17.85
N THR A 194 4.15 9.60 18.61
CA THR A 194 3.28 10.55 19.34
C THR A 194 2.95 11.80 18.53
N LYS A 195 3.65 12.06 17.41
CA LYS A 195 3.41 13.17 16.48
C LYS A 195 3.62 12.74 15.03
N PHE A 196 2.60 12.92 14.20
CA PHE A 196 2.75 12.85 12.75
C PHE A 196 3.32 14.19 12.28
N GLU A 197 4.57 14.24 11.84
CA GLU A 197 5.00 15.38 11.04
C GLU A 197 4.29 15.27 9.70
N GLU A 198 3.36 16.19 9.44
CA GLU A 198 2.52 16.20 8.24
C GLU A 198 3.36 16.58 7.01
N THR A 199 4.16 15.63 6.55
CA THR A 199 4.98 15.81 5.35
C THR A 199 4.22 15.23 4.18
N ASN A 200 3.64 16.11 3.37
CA ASN A 200 3.08 15.73 2.08
C ASN A 200 4.21 15.59 1.05
N LEU A 201 3.97 14.78 0.01
CA LEU A 201 4.83 14.74 -1.16
C LEU A 201 4.92 16.15 -1.78
N PRO A 202 6.12 16.61 -2.18
CA PRO A 202 6.27 17.92 -2.79
C PRO A 202 5.48 18.06 -4.10
N ASP A 203 4.90 19.23 -4.35
CA ASP A 203 4.14 19.53 -5.58
C ASP A 203 4.91 19.19 -6.86
N TYR A 204 6.21 19.52 -6.91
CA TYR A 204 7.05 19.21 -8.08
C TYR A 204 7.11 17.71 -8.35
N PHE A 205 7.13 16.89 -7.29
CA PHE A 205 7.25 15.44 -7.39
C PHE A 205 5.96 14.85 -7.93
N VAL A 206 4.81 15.20 -7.33
CA VAL A 206 3.52 14.67 -7.78
C VAL A 206 3.15 15.14 -9.17
N LYS A 207 3.51 16.38 -9.54
CA LYS A 207 3.38 16.86 -10.92
C LYS A 207 4.22 16.03 -11.88
N LYS A 208 5.48 15.75 -11.53
CA LYS A 208 6.37 14.96 -12.38
C LYS A 208 5.89 13.51 -12.52
N VAL A 209 5.39 12.88 -11.46
CA VAL A 209 4.76 11.55 -11.55
C VAL A 209 3.53 11.59 -12.46
N ARG A 210 2.67 12.61 -12.34
CA ARG A 210 1.52 12.79 -13.24
C ARG A 210 1.92 12.99 -14.70
N ASP A 211 3.05 13.66 -14.96
CA ASP A 211 3.59 13.86 -16.32
C ASP A 211 4.13 12.53 -16.91
N GLU A 212 4.69 11.64 -16.09
CA GLU A 212 5.29 10.35 -16.52
C GLU A 212 4.28 9.20 -16.60
N PHE A 213 3.22 9.22 -15.77
CA PHE A 213 2.19 8.20 -15.74
C PHE A 213 0.86 8.79 -16.18
N ARG A 214 0.13 8.15 -17.09
CA ARG A 214 -1.17 8.64 -17.62
C ARG A 214 -2.38 7.85 -17.14
N GLY A 215 -2.18 6.70 -16.51
CA GLY A 215 -3.24 5.88 -15.89
C GLY A 215 -3.83 6.55 -14.64
N ALA A 216 -4.65 5.84 -13.86
CA ALA A 216 -5.25 6.46 -12.68
C ALA A 216 -4.23 6.65 -11.54
N ILE A 217 -4.19 7.82 -10.89
CA ILE A 217 -3.38 8.07 -9.69
C ILE A 217 -4.30 8.18 -8.48
N ILE A 218 -3.99 7.40 -7.46
CA ILE A 218 -4.64 7.39 -6.15
C ILE A 218 -3.71 8.04 -5.13
N TRP A 219 -4.20 8.99 -4.35
CA TRP A 219 -3.48 9.49 -3.16
C TRP A 219 -4.12 8.99 -1.87
N CYS A 220 -3.29 8.70 -0.88
CA CYS A 220 -3.73 8.37 0.48
C CYS A 220 -2.89 9.11 1.52
N GLY A 221 -3.47 9.29 2.72
CA GLY A 221 -2.81 9.96 3.85
C GLY A 221 -3.63 11.12 4.39
N SER A 222 -4.21 10.93 5.58
CA SER A 222 -5.05 11.88 6.37
C SER A 222 -6.01 12.82 5.63
N PHE A 223 -6.47 12.45 4.43
CA PHE A 223 -7.54 13.19 3.76
C PHE A 223 -8.84 13.14 4.57
N ASP A 224 -9.50 14.28 4.62
CA ASP A 224 -10.92 14.44 4.88
C ASP A 224 -11.65 14.79 3.58
N LYS A 225 -12.96 15.09 3.66
CA LYS A 225 -13.75 15.44 2.48
C LYS A 225 -13.21 16.67 1.76
N GLU A 226 -12.96 17.75 2.49
CA GLU A 226 -12.61 19.05 1.90
C GLU A 226 -11.21 19.00 1.25
N THR A 227 -10.24 18.42 1.96
CA THR A 227 -8.88 18.22 1.45
C THR A 227 -8.86 17.27 0.24
N ALA A 228 -9.70 16.22 0.24
CA ALA A 228 -9.86 15.33 -0.91
C ALA A 228 -10.45 16.06 -2.13
N GLU A 229 -11.53 16.83 -1.95
CA GLU A 229 -12.15 17.62 -3.03
C GLU A 229 -11.18 18.64 -3.61
N ARG A 230 -10.40 19.32 -2.75
CA ARG A 230 -9.34 20.24 -3.21
C ARG A 230 -8.24 19.52 -3.99
N ALA A 231 -7.80 18.36 -3.54
CA ALA A 231 -6.78 17.57 -4.24
C ALA A 231 -7.27 17.13 -5.63
N LEU A 232 -8.50 16.60 -5.72
CA LEU A 232 -9.12 16.19 -6.98
C LEU A 232 -9.26 17.38 -7.97
N ALA A 233 -9.61 18.57 -7.46
CA ALA A 233 -9.75 19.77 -8.28
C ALA A 233 -8.42 20.23 -8.93
N THR A 234 -7.27 19.75 -8.47
CA THR A 234 -5.96 20.06 -9.10
C THR A 234 -5.75 19.32 -10.42
N GLY A 235 -6.45 18.21 -10.66
CA GLY A 235 -6.19 17.30 -11.79
C GLY A 235 -4.89 16.49 -11.69
N MET A 236 -4.16 16.59 -10.58
CA MET A 236 -2.92 15.81 -10.35
C MET A 236 -3.20 14.40 -9.82
N VAL A 237 -4.40 14.17 -9.32
CA VAL A 237 -4.86 12.91 -8.74
C VAL A 237 -6.29 12.65 -9.20
N ASP A 238 -6.58 11.40 -9.51
CA ASP A 238 -7.90 10.99 -10.00
C ASP A 238 -8.81 10.56 -8.85
N LEU A 239 -8.19 10.16 -7.73
CA LEU A 239 -8.74 9.21 -6.79
C LEU A 239 -8.14 9.39 -5.38
N ILE A 240 -8.96 9.34 -4.32
CA ILE A 240 -8.49 9.47 -2.93
C ILE A 240 -8.88 8.22 -2.13
N ALA A 241 -7.89 7.59 -1.51
CA ALA A 241 -8.09 6.43 -0.64
C ALA A 241 -8.16 6.83 0.84
N PHE A 242 -9.14 6.26 1.54
CA PHE A 242 -9.36 6.47 2.98
C PHE A 242 -9.09 5.15 3.72
N GLY A 243 -8.17 5.17 4.70
CA GLY A 243 -7.88 4.00 5.54
C GLY A 243 -8.66 4.04 6.86
N ARG A 244 -8.11 4.74 7.87
CA ARG A 244 -8.70 4.88 9.21
C ARG A 244 -10.19 5.24 9.21
N PRO A 245 -10.69 6.17 8.36
CA PRO A 245 -12.11 6.48 8.34
C PRO A 245 -12.99 5.29 7.92
N PHE A 246 -12.51 4.38 7.07
CA PHE A 246 -13.29 3.20 6.68
C PHE A 246 -13.42 2.16 7.78
N ILE A 247 -12.47 2.08 8.72
CA ILE A 247 -12.52 1.13 9.85
C ILE A 247 -13.80 1.34 10.67
N GLY A 248 -14.10 2.58 11.06
CA GLY A 248 -15.26 2.89 11.91
C GLY A 248 -16.55 3.20 11.15
N ASN A 249 -16.51 3.26 9.82
CA ASN A 249 -17.62 3.75 8.99
C ASN A 249 -17.80 2.86 7.76
N PRO A 250 -18.50 1.71 7.85
CA PRO A 250 -18.76 0.85 6.70
C PRO A 250 -19.53 1.57 5.57
N ASP A 251 -20.29 2.62 5.92
CA ASP A 251 -21.01 3.51 5.01
C ASP A 251 -20.29 4.84 4.73
N LEU A 252 -18.96 4.91 4.88
CA LEU A 252 -18.17 6.15 4.75
C LEU A 252 -18.56 6.98 3.51
N VAL A 253 -18.73 6.34 2.36
CA VAL A 253 -19.12 7.04 1.12
C VAL A 253 -20.46 7.78 1.27
N ALA A 254 -21.45 7.16 1.91
CA ALA A 254 -22.75 7.80 2.16
C ALA A 254 -22.59 8.96 3.14
N ARG A 255 -21.75 8.79 4.18
CA ARG A 255 -21.48 9.87 5.15
C ARG A 255 -20.82 11.07 4.49
N LEU A 256 -19.76 10.86 3.69
CA LEU A 256 -19.08 11.93 2.97
C LEU A 256 -20.03 12.65 2.00
N ARG A 257 -20.88 11.92 1.26
CA ARG A 257 -21.86 12.53 0.35
C ARG A 257 -22.86 13.43 1.06
N ASN A 258 -23.36 13.00 2.22
CA ASN A 258 -24.41 13.70 2.94
C ASN A 258 -23.88 14.63 4.06
N ASN A 259 -22.56 14.78 4.20
CA ASN A 259 -21.93 15.47 5.33
C ASN A 259 -22.39 14.95 6.69
N TRP A 260 -22.60 13.63 6.82
CA TRP A 260 -22.93 13.03 8.10
C TRP A 260 -21.69 12.83 8.97
N PRO A 261 -21.84 12.84 10.31
CA PRO A 261 -20.73 12.64 11.23
C PRO A 261 -19.99 11.32 10.99
N LEU A 262 -18.66 11.36 11.07
CA LEU A 262 -17.81 10.17 11.01
C LEU A 262 -17.52 9.65 12.41
N THR A 263 -17.57 8.33 12.56
CA THR A 263 -17.10 7.63 13.76
C THR A 263 -15.57 7.50 13.70
N VAL A 264 -14.87 7.92 14.75
CA VAL A 264 -13.44 7.65 14.89
C VAL A 264 -13.28 6.35 15.66
N ALA A 265 -12.81 5.30 14.98
CA ALA A 265 -12.51 4.02 15.61
C ALA A 265 -11.32 4.15 16.58
N ASP A 266 -11.43 3.55 17.75
CA ASP A 266 -10.36 3.48 18.73
C ASP A 266 -9.14 2.74 18.15
N ARG A 267 -7.92 3.20 18.45
CA ARG A 267 -6.70 2.57 17.90
C ARG A 267 -6.53 1.12 18.33
N SER A 268 -7.08 0.73 19.48
CA SER A 268 -7.02 -0.65 19.99
C SER A 268 -7.68 -1.67 19.07
N VAL A 269 -8.60 -1.26 18.18
CA VAL A 269 -9.29 -2.18 17.28
C VAL A 269 -8.60 -2.36 15.92
N TYR A 270 -7.58 -1.57 15.60
CA TYR A 270 -6.90 -1.63 14.29
C TYR A 270 -6.22 -2.98 14.06
N TYR A 271 -5.75 -3.60 15.15
CA TYR A 271 -5.21 -4.96 15.20
C TYR A 271 -5.95 -5.75 16.28
N THR A 272 -7.28 -5.83 16.18
CA THR A 272 -8.13 -6.49 17.18
C THR A 272 -7.82 -7.99 17.30
N ARG A 273 -7.81 -8.49 18.55
CA ARG A 273 -7.78 -9.93 18.86
C ARG A 273 -9.11 -10.43 19.41
N ASN A 274 -10.15 -9.59 19.34
CA ASN A 274 -11.45 -9.83 19.95
C ASN A 274 -12.48 -10.40 18.96
N GLY A 275 -12.02 -11.05 17.89
CA GLY A 275 -12.87 -11.55 16.82
C GLY A 275 -13.59 -10.41 16.09
N GLU A 276 -14.91 -10.47 16.03
CA GLU A 276 -15.76 -9.52 15.31
C GLU A 276 -15.88 -8.13 15.99
N THR A 277 -15.67 -8.07 17.31
CA THR A 277 -15.81 -6.82 18.07
C THR A 277 -14.75 -5.79 17.68
N GLY A 278 -15.20 -4.61 17.28
CA GLY A 278 -14.35 -3.54 16.74
C GLY A 278 -13.89 -3.78 15.30
N PHE A 279 -14.49 -4.74 14.59
CA PHE A 279 -14.18 -5.05 13.19
C PHE A 279 -15.44 -4.99 12.31
N THR A 280 -16.45 -5.81 12.60
CA THR A 280 -17.69 -5.89 11.80
C THR A 280 -18.91 -5.28 12.47
N ASP A 281 -18.78 -4.77 13.70
CA ASP A 281 -19.88 -4.29 14.53
C ASP A 281 -20.08 -2.76 14.51
N PHE A 282 -19.34 -2.03 13.66
CA PHE A 282 -19.58 -0.60 13.44
C PHE A 282 -20.92 -0.36 12.73
N PRO A 283 -21.83 0.46 13.29
CA PRO A 283 -23.13 0.69 12.70
C PRO A 283 -23.06 1.66 11.51
N ASN A 284 -23.93 1.44 10.51
CA ASN A 284 -24.25 2.48 9.53
C ASN A 284 -24.90 3.68 10.20
N PHE A 285 -24.72 4.88 9.64
CA PHE A 285 -25.38 6.07 10.14
C PHE A 285 -26.89 6.03 9.86
N ALA A 286 -27.69 6.28 10.91
CA ALA A 286 -29.13 6.43 10.81
C ALA A 286 -29.50 7.90 11.08
N PRO A 287 -29.86 8.70 10.04
CA PRO A 287 -30.21 10.10 10.24
C PRO A 287 -31.47 10.26 11.12
N PRO A 288 -31.51 11.24 12.04
CA PRO A 288 -32.69 11.50 12.87
C PRO A 288 -33.92 11.81 11.99
N GLY A 289 -35.02 11.07 12.20
CA GLY A 289 -36.27 11.25 11.46
C GLY A 289 -36.53 10.25 10.32
N TYR A 290 -35.59 9.33 10.03
CA TYR A 290 -35.82 8.22 9.08
C TYR A 290 -36.52 7.05 9.79
N GLY A 291 -37.85 7.13 9.90
CA GLY A 291 -38.69 6.00 10.30
C GLY A 291 -38.97 5.06 9.11
N GLY A 292 -38.13 4.03 8.91
CA GLY A 292 -38.42 2.91 8.00
C GLY A 292 -38.52 3.24 6.49
N PRO A 293 -38.63 2.22 5.63
CA PRO A 293 -38.41 2.37 4.19
C PRO A 293 -39.61 3.02 3.50
N LEU A 294 -39.39 4.15 2.82
CA LEU A 294 -40.33 4.71 1.87
C LEU A 294 -39.97 4.23 0.46
N THR A 295 -40.80 3.33 -0.07
CA THR A 295 -40.87 3.04 -1.50
C THR A 295 -41.37 4.26 -2.27
N ALA A 296 -40.89 4.37 -3.51
CA ALA A 296 -41.42 5.13 -4.65
C ALA A 296 -40.80 6.52 -4.95
N GLY A 297 -40.05 6.53 -6.06
CA GLY A 297 -40.37 7.40 -7.18
C GLY A 297 -39.68 8.77 -7.24
N GLY A 298 -38.75 8.90 -8.20
CA GLY A 298 -38.58 10.18 -8.91
C GLY A 298 -37.18 10.80 -8.92
N ARG A 299 -36.50 10.58 -10.05
CA ARG A 299 -35.49 11.44 -10.72
C ARG A 299 -34.24 11.87 -9.93
N THR A 300 -33.14 11.21 -10.28
CA THR A 300 -31.77 11.59 -9.93
C THR A 300 -31.23 12.64 -10.90
N ILE A 301 -30.78 13.78 -10.38
CA ILE A 301 -29.86 14.67 -11.09
C ILE A 301 -28.46 14.08 -10.91
N ASN A 302 -27.83 13.70 -12.02
CA ASN A 302 -26.50 13.10 -12.04
C ASN A 302 -25.43 14.17 -11.78
N VAL A 303 -24.76 14.08 -10.64
CA VAL A 303 -23.40 14.58 -10.45
C VAL A 303 -22.55 13.35 -10.14
N GLN A 304 -21.74 12.93 -11.13
CA GLN A 304 -20.85 11.77 -10.99
C GLN A 304 -19.70 12.14 -10.04
N PHE A 305 -19.68 11.52 -8.86
CA PHE A 305 -18.47 11.36 -8.05
C PHE A 305 -18.04 9.90 -8.12
N LEU A 306 -16.84 9.69 -8.67
CA LEU A 306 -16.18 8.40 -8.83
C LEU A 306 -16.05 7.75 -7.44
N LYS A 307 -16.66 6.57 -7.28
CA LYS A 307 -16.57 5.77 -6.07
C LYS A 307 -15.37 4.84 -6.24
N LEU A 308 -14.22 5.21 -5.69
CA LEU A 308 -13.26 4.21 -5.24
C LEU A 308 -13.64 3.79 -3.83
N VAL A 309 -13.89 2.50 -3.69
CA VAL A 309 -13.69 1.74 -2.45
C VAL A 309 -13.16 0.40 -2.90
#